data_AF-A0A6S7GZZ6-F1
#
_entry.id   AF-A0A6S7GZZ6-F1
#
_cell.length_a   1.000
_cell.length_b   1.000
_cell.length_c   1.000
_cell.angle_alpha   90.00
_cell.angle_beta   90.00
_cell.angle_gamma   90.00
#
_symmetry.space_group_name_H-M   'P 1'
#
loop_
_entity.id
_entity.type
_entity.pdbx_description
1 polymer ?
#
loop_
_entity_poly.entity_id
_entity_poly.type
_entity_poly.pdbx_seq_one_letter_code
_entity_poly.pdbx_strand_id
1 'polypeptide(L)'
;MLSSSDPYPAGVAQVSSISPILFNVYIDDLEDEIPANLTFDTAKYADDCTLDQAVGAREISHVQPDLDIILNWSVSNKMTINVKKTK
;
A
#
# COMPACT_ATOMS: atom_id res chain seq x y z
N MET A 1 -33.23 26.19 0.73
CA MET A 1 -33.08 24.97 -0.08
C MET A 1 -31.99 24.12 0.55
N LEU A 2 -32.24 22.82 0.63
CA LEU A 2 -31.50 21.83 1.42
C LEU A 2 -30.06 21.66 0.91
N SER A 3 -29.11 21.57 1.83
CA SER A 3 -27.77 21.03 1.58
C SER A 3 -27.94 19.54 1.23
N SER A 4 -27.90 19.17 -0.05
CA SER A 4 -27.80 17.77 -0.43
C SER A 4 -26.41 17.27 -0.03
N SER A 5 -26.36 16.28 0.85
CA SER A 5 -25.15 15.50 1.12
C SER A 5 -24.98 14.49 -0.01
N ASP A 6 -24.64 14.97 -1.21
CA ASP A 6 -24.29 14.07 -2.30
C ASP A 6 -22.96 13.39 -1.95
N PRO A 7 -22.89 12.04 -2.02
CA PRO A 7 -21.67 11.32 -1.67
C PRO A 7 -20.58 11.71 -2.66
N TYR A 8 -19.60 12.48 -2.18
CA TYR A 8 -18.39 12.71 -2.94
C TYR A 8 -17.59 11.40 -2.99
N PRO A 9 -17.35 10.81 -4.17
CA PRO A 9 -16.59 9.58 -4.25
C PRO A 9 -15.18 9.81 -3.68
N ALA A 10 -14.74 8.91 -2.79
CA ALA A 10 -13.38 8.94 -2.26
C ALA A 10 -12.39 8.68 -3.40
N GLY A 11 -11.44 9.58 -3.59
CA GLY A 11 -10.42 9.50 -4.63
C GLY A 11 -10.05 10.87 -5.21
N VAL A 12 -8.97 10.90 -5.99
CA VAL A 12 -8.52 12.10 -6.71
C VAL A 12 -8.88 11.94 -8.19
N ALA A 13 -9.22 13.05 -8.86
CA ALA A 13 -9.47 13.05 -10.29
C ALA A 13 -8.25 12.52 -11.07
N GLN A 14 -8.44 11.45 -11.84
CA GLN A 14 -7.36 10.75 -12.56
C GLN A 14 -6.62 11.64 -13.58
N VAL A 15 -7.27 12.69 -14.10
CA VAL A 15 -6.69 13.61 -15.10
C VAL A 15 -5.85 14.72 -14.46
N SER A 16 -5.86 14.85 -13.13
CA SER A 16 -5.11 15.90 -12.45
C SER A 16 -3.63 15.57 -12.35
N SER A 17 -2.76 16.50 -12.75
CA SER A 17 -1.30 16.38 -12.59
C SER A 17 -0.85 16.27 -11.12
N ILE A 18 -1.70 16.63 -10.16
CA ILE A 18 -1.41 16.48 -8.72
C ILE A 18 -1.80 15.11 -8.16
N SER A 19 -2.60 14.33 -8.91
CA SER A 19 -3.11 13.03 -8.46
C SER A 19 -2.00 12.04 -8.10
N PRO A 20 -0.92 11.89 -8.92
CA PRO A 20 0.19 11.00 -8.56
C PRO A 20 0.96 11.45 -7.31
N ILE A 21 1.07 12.77 -7.10
CA ILE A 21 1.75 13.32 -5.92
C ILE A 21 0.94 13.02 -4.67
N LEU A 22 -0.38 13.25 -4.71
CA LEU A 22 -1.27 12.94 -3.60
C LEU A 22 -1.29 11.45 -3.29
N PHE A 23 -1.22 10.59 -4.33
CA PHE A 23 -1.10 9.16 -4.14
C PHE A 23 0.20 8.78 -3.42
N ASN A 24 1.34 9.35 -3.82
CA ASN A 24 2.62 9.09 -3.15
C ASN A 24 2.61 9.52 -1.68
N VAL A 25 2.03 10.70 -1.37
CA VAL A 25 1.85 11.16 0.02
C VAL A 25 0.94 10.23 0.81
N TYR A 26 -0.08 9.66 0.16
CA TYR A 26 -1.04 8.76 0.79
C TYR A 26 -0.44 7.42 1.22
N ILE A 27 0.60 6.95 0.52
CA ILE A 27 1.26 5.66 0.79
C ILE A 27 2.60 5.81 1.52
N ASP A 28 2.98 7.04 1.91
CA ASP A 28 4.30 7.35 2.45
C ASP A 28 4.55 6.65 3.80
N ASP A 29 3.51 6.54 4.62
CA ASP A 29 3.53 5.92 5.95
C ASP A 29 3.46 4.38 5.93
N LEU A 30 3.34 3.75 4.76
CA LEU A 30 3.36 2.29 4.64
C LEU A 30 4.64 1.69 5.21
N GLU A 31 5.77 2.38 5.07
CA GLU A 31 7.06 1.92 5.58
C GLU A 31 7.16 1.99 7.10
N ASP A 32 6.44 2.92 7.74
CA ASP A 32 6.43 3.08 9.20
C ASP A 32 5.67 1.93 9.89
N GLU A 33 4.79 1.25 9.16
CA GLU A 33 3.96 0.15 9.63
C GLU A 33 4.68 -1.20 9.52
N ILE A 34 5.85 -1.22 8.87
CA ILE A 34 6.71 -2.39 8.75
C ILE A 34 7.65 -2.43 9.97
N PRO A 35 7.56 -3.45 10.83
CA PRO A 35 8.45 -3.60 11.97
C PRO A 35 9.92 -3.62 11.57
N ALA A 36 10.76 -2.86 12.28
CA ALA A 36 12.20 -2.73 11.98
C ALA A 36 12.99 -4.06 12.04
N ASN A 37 12.41 -5.13 12.59
CA ASN A 37 12.98 -6.47 12.62
C ASN A 37 12.61 -7.32 11.39
N LEU A 38 11.76 -6.81 10.49
CA LEU A 38 11.45 -7.43 9.22
C LEU A 38 12.36 -6.81 8.16
N THR A 39 13.26 -7.62 7.63
CA THR A 39 14.23 -7.22 6.60
C THR A 39 13.68 -7.63 5.24
N PHE A 40 12.93 -6.74 4.62
CA PHE A 40 12.65 -6.82 3.19
C PHE A 40 12.83 -5.42 2.59
N ASP A 41 13.39 -5.39 1.39
CA ASP A 41 13.48 -4.18 0.59
C ASP A 41 12.12 -3.95 -0.09
N THR A 42 11.77 -2.69 -0.29
CA THR A 42 10.55 -2.31 -1.01
C THR A 42 10.87 -1.41 -2.20
N ALA A 43 10.20 -1.66 -3.32
CA ALA A 43 10.24 -0.79 -4.48
C ALA A 43 8.81 -0.33 -4.81
N LYS A 44 8.57 0.98 -4.72
CA LYS A 44 7.28 1.62 -5.00
C LYS A 44 7.32 2.39 -6.32
N TYR A 45 6.33 2.17 -7.18
CA TYR A 45 6.11 2.99 -8.36
C TYR A 45 4.61 3.14 -8.62
N ALA A 46 4.07 4.33 -8.33
CA ALA A 46 2.63 4.55 -8.33
C ALA A 46 1.92 3.45 -7.52
N ASP A 47 0.85 2.84 -8.05
CA ASP A 47 0.09 1.79 -7.37
C ASP A 47 0.79 0.42 -7.29
N ASP A 48 1.92 0.23 -7.99
CA ASP A 48 2.70 -0.99 -7.92
C ASP A 48 3.73 -0.91 -6.77
N CYS A 49 3.71 -1.92 -5.91
CA CYS A 49 4.68 -2.11 -4.84
C CYS A 49 5.25 -3.53 -4.93
N THR A 50 6.58 -3.65 -4.89
CA THR A 50 7.30 -4.93 -4.86
C THR A 50 8.00 -5.07 -3.53
N LEU A 51 7.88 -6.25 -2.93
CA LEU A 51 8.61 -6.67 -1.74
C LEU A 51 9.63 -7.74 -2.11
N ASP A 52 10.85 -7.60 -1.62
CA ASP A 52 11.88 -8.61 -1.77
C ASP A 52 12.63 -8.87 -0.46
N GLN A 53 12.84 -10.15 -0.16
CA GLN A 53 13.54 -10.58 1.04
C GLN A 53 14.72 -11.47 0.65
N ALA A 54 15.91 -11.10 1.13
CA ALA A 54 17.07 -11.98 1.10
C ALA A 54 16.93 -13.05 2.19
N VAL A 55 16.94 -14.33 1.82
CA VAL A 55 16.84 -15.46 2.75
C VAL A 55 18.09 -16.33 2.61
N GLY A 56 18.83 -16.50 3.71
CA GLY A 56 19.98 -17.40 3.76
C GLY A 56 19.59 -18.87 3.60
N ALA A 57 20.55 -19.72 3.21
CA ALA A 57 20.31 -21.15 2.91
C ALA A 57 19.74 -21.99 4.07
N ARG A 58 19.68 -21.45 5.30
CA ARG A 58 19.11 -22.11 6.49
C ARG A 58 18.10 -21.22 7.23
N GLU A 59 17.73 -20.10 6.64
CA GLU A 59 16.77 -19.17 7.22
C GLU A 59 15.36 -19.49 6.70
N ILE A 60 14.37 -19.10 7.48
CA ILE A 60 12.97 -19.21 7.10
C ILE A 60 12.55 -17.83 6.59
N SER A 61 11.87 -17.80 5.45
CA SER A 61 11.29 -16.57 4.94
C SER A 61 10.17 -16.07 5.86
N HIS A 62 10.17 -14.77 6.12
CA HIS A 62 9.13 -14.08 6.87
C HIS A 62 8.17 -13.27 5.97
N VAL A 63 8.23 -13.48 4.64
CA VAL A 63 7.41 -12.74 3.65
C VAL A 63 5.92 -12.84 3.93
N GLN A 64 5.39 -13.98 4.41
CA GLN A 64 3.95 -14.08 4.66
C GLN A 64 3.46 -13.15 5.78
N PRO A 65 4.09 -13.14 6.98
CA PRO A 65 3.85 -12.11 7.98
C PRO A 65 3.93 -10.67 7.45
N ASP A 66 4.91 -10.39 6.57
CA ASP A 66 5.09 -9.06 5.95
C ASP A 66 3.89 -8.68 5.07
N LEU A 67 3.41 -9.63 4.25
CA LEU A 67 2.22 -9.47 3.42
C LEU A 67 0.95 -9.25 4.26
N ASP A 68 0.83 -9.93 5.40
CA ASP A 68 -0.30 -9.77 6.30
C ASP A 68 -0.34 -8.35 6.91
N ILE A 69 0.82 -7.77 7.23
CA ILE A 69 0.94 -6.38 7.70
C ILE A 69 0.48 -5.41 6.62
N ILE A 70 0.95 -5.56 5.37
CA ILE A 70 0.54 -4.70 4.25
C ILE A 70 -0.95 -4.83 3.96
N LEU A 71 -1.50 -6.05 4.03
CA LEU A 71 -2.93 -6.27 3.87
C LEU A 71 -3.71 -5.51 4.95
N ASN A 72 -3.31 -5.61 6.22
CA ASN A 72 -3.96 -4.90 7.32
C ASN A 72 -3.86 -3.37 7.19
N TRP A 73 -2.69 -2.86 6.78
CA TRP A 73 -2.51 -1.44 6.48
C TRP A 73 -3.44 -0.99 5.35
N SER A 74 -3.54 -1.76 4.26
CA SER A 74 -4.39 -1.44 3.12
C SER A 74 -5.87 -1.37 3.51
N VAL A 75 -6.33 -2.30 4.36
CA VAL A 75 -7.72 -2.32 4.87
C VAL A 75 -7.97 -1.11 5.77
N SER A 76 -7.04 -0.78 6.66
CA SER A 76 -7.12 0.40 7.54
C SER A 76 -7.18 1.71 6.73
N ASN A 77 -6.44 1.76 5.62
CA ASN A 77 -6.44 2.84 4.65
C ASN A 77 -7.54 2.73 3.59
N LYS A 78 -8.51 1.82 3.73
CA LYS A 78 -9.64 1.67 2.79
C LYS A 78 -9.18 1.48 1.33
N MET A 79 -7.98 0.94 1.13
CA MET A 79 -7.44 0.51 -0.15
C MET A 79 -7.81 -0.95 -0.39
N THR A 80 -7.97 -1.32 -1.65
CA THR A 80 -8.25 -2.70 -2.05
C THR A 80 -7.07 -3.24 -2.85
N ILE A 81 -6.44 -4.30 -2.34
CA ILE A 81 -5.40 -5.02 -3.07
C ILE A 81 -6.04 -5.82 -4.21
N ASN A 82 -5.46 -5.71 -5.40
CA ASN A 82 -5.91 -6.48 -6.55
C ASN A 82 -5.33 -7.90 -6.50
N VAL A 83 -6.04 -8.81 -5.84
CA VAL A 83 -5.64 -10.22 -5.67
C VAL A 83 -5.36 -10.95 -7.00
N LYS A 84 -5.93 -10.51 -8.12
CA LYS A 84 -5.65 -11.12 -9.44
C LYS A 84 -4.31 -10.69 -10.02
N LYS A 85 -3.79 -9.54 -9.58
CA LYS A 85 -2.51 -8.97 -10.04
C LYS A 85 -1.38 -9.19 -9.04
N THR A 86 -1.69 -9.35 -7.76
CA THR A 86 -0.73 -9.68 -6.69
C THR A 86 -0.38 -11.17 -6.75
N LYS A 87 0.91 -11.50 -6.59
CA LYS A 87 1.44 -12.86 -6.66
C LYS A 87 2.15 -13.24 -5.39
#